data_AF-A0A9D2NK82-F1
#
_entry.id   AF-A0A9D2NK82-F1
#
_cell.length_a   1.000
_cell.length_b   1.000
_cell.length_c   1.000
_cell.angle_alpha   90.00
_cell.angle_beta   90.00
_cell.angle_gamma   90.00
#
_symmetry.space_group_name_H-M   'P 1'
#
loop_
_entity.id
_entity.type
_entity.pdbx_description
1 polymer ?
#
loop_
_entity_poly.entity_id
_entity_poly.type
_entity_poly.pdbx_seq_one_letter_code
_entity_poly.pdbx_strand_id
1 'polypeptide(L)'
;MKKLAFYRLMLSVWHRLPLFILYVFVYIIATAALLNFVTMQLFINLDRAVRTPAYDDPTRMKELLFGLIQANSYIYYCLVILFLLIVIWLISRRLPLSLPRALYACPSDEHDKLRCLKYYLLWKSVFLLVLLTAICTFWLGAFLLMDPPMLAVQVSLTFFTIIAFSLNPDPGNRREALKVCPNMVTERSSATFVSIYWSALLLLENTIFYSLLCAVSSFTWVHAVCWIPALLFNIYLAKKHITPVLKTMLDYEKLYFPVEKE
;
A
#
# COMPACT_ATOMS: atom_id res chain seq x y z
N MET A 1 18.81 -9.15 -18.03
CA MET A 1 18.14 -9.16 -16.71
C MET A 1 17.10 -8.05 -16.52
N LYS A 2 17.49 -6.76 -16.42
CA LYS A 2 16.55 -5.64 -16.17
C LYS A 2 15.37 -5.56 -17.16
N LYS A 3 15.65 -5.65 -18.47
CA LYS A 3 14.63 -5.65 -19.53
C LYS A 3 13.64 -6.80 -19.39
N LEU A 4 14.12 -8.01 -19.08
CA LEU A 4 13.29 -9.20 -18.91
C LEU A 4 12.29 -9.06 -17.74
N ALA A 5 12.78 -8.57 -16.60
CA ALA A 5 11.93 -8.30 -15.43
C ALA A 5 10.83 -7.28 -15.76
N PHE A 6 11.18 -6.21 -16.49
CA PHE A 6 10.25 -5.18 -16.92
C PHE A 6 9.19 -5.70 -17.91
N TYR A 7 9.59 -6.41 -18.97
CA TYR A 7 8.64 -6.96 -19.94
C TYR A 7 7.65 -7.93 -19.30
N ARG A 8 8.10 -8.73 -18.34
CA ARG A 8 7.22 -9.66 -17.63
C ARG A 8 6.24 -8.95 -16.71
N LEU A 9 6.68 -7.89 -16.05
CA LEU A 9 5.78 -7.04 -15.28
C LEU A 9 4.71 -6.42 -16.20
N MET A 10 5.13 -5.85 -17.33
CA MET A 10 4.22 -5.24 -18.31
C MET A 10 3.21 -6.24 -18.87
N LEU A 11 3.64 -7.44 -19.23
CA LEU A 11 2.73 -8.50 -19.69
C LEU A 11 1.71 -8.88 -18.61
N SER A 12 2.16 -9.01 -17.35
CA SER A 12 1.29 -9.33 -16.21
C SER A 12 0.28 -8.21 -15.93
N VAL A 13 0.72 -6.96 -16.06
CA VAL A 13 -0.14 -5.78 -15.94
C VAL A 13 -1.16 -5.75 -17.06
N TRP A 14 -0.74 -5.96 -18.31
CA TRP A 14 -1.62 -5.95 -19.48
C TRP A 14 -2.73 -7.00 -19.36
N HIS A 15 -2.39 -8.22 -18.94
CA HIS A 15 -3.37 -9.30 -18.80
C HIS A 15 -4.39 -9.03 -17.68
N ARG A 16 -4.03 -8.25 -16.65
CA ARG A 16 -4.90 -7.93 -15.50
C ARG A 16 -5.45 -6.50 -15.54
N LEU A 17 -5.17 -5.75 -16.60
CA LEU A 17 -5.58 -4.37 -16.82
C LEU A 17 -7.09 -4.14 -16.62
N PRO A 18 -8.02 -4.95 -17.19
CA PRO A 18 -9.45 -4.70 -16.99
C PRO A 18 -9.87 -4.81 -15.52
N LEU A 19 -9.22 -5.70 -14.77
CA LEU A 19 -9.49 -5.89 -13.35
C LEU A 19 -8.93 -4.74 -12.51
N PHE A 20 -7.80 -4.15 -12.92
CA PHE A 20 -7.28 -2.94 -12.28
C PHE A 20 -8.17 -1.73 -12.54
N ILE A 21 -8.66 -1.57 -13.77
CA ILE A 21 -9.63 -0.52 -14.12
C ILE A 21 -10.88 -0.67 -13.25
N LEU A 22 -11.40 -1.90 -13.09
CA LEU A 22 -12.55 -2.16 -12.22
C LEU A 22 -12.28 -1.72 -10.77
N TYR A 23 -11.11 -2.03 -10.20
CA TYR A 23 -10.77 -1.61 -8.84
C TYR A 23 -10.70 -0.08 -8.69
N VAL A 24 -10.10 0.62 -9.66
CA VAL A 24 -10.06 2.09 -9.64
C VAL A 24 -11.45 2.69 -9.84
N PHE A 25 -12.29 2.09 -10.69
CA PHE A 25 -13.66 2.55 -10.89
C PHE A 25 -14.51 2.39 -9.63
N VAL A 26 -14.44 1.23 -8.96
CA VAL A 26 -15.10 1.01 -7.67
C VAL A 26 -14.59 1.99 -6.62
N TYR A 27 -13.28 2.31 -6.64
CA TYR A 27 -12.70 3.33 -5.78
C TYR A 27 -13.33 4.71 -5.97
N ILE A 28 -13.44 5.16 -7.21
CA ILE A 28 -14.04 6.45 -7.57
C ILE A 28 -15.51 6.51 -7.12
N ILE A 29 -16.29 5.45 -7.38
CA ILE A 29 -17.71 5.41 -6.97
C ILE A 29 -17.84 5.45 -5.45
N ALA A 30 -17.08 4.63 -4.72
CA ALA A 30 -17.17 4.58 -3.27
C ALA A 30 -16.74 5.89 -2.60
N THR A 31 -15.69 6.54 -3.12
CA THR A 31 -15.24 7.84 -2.61
C THR A 31 -16.19 8.98 -2.95
N ALA A 32 -16.85 8.94 -4.12
CA ALA A 32 -17.93 9.87 -4.46
C ALA A 32 -19.17 9.66 -3.57
N ALA A 33 -19.54 8.41 -3.27
CA ALA A 33 -20.62 8.10 -2.33
C ALA A 33 -20.27 8.58 -0.91
N LEU A 34 -19.02 8.39 -0.47
CA LEU A 34 -18.53 8.89 0.81
C LEU A 34 -18.56 10.43 0.87
N LEU A 35 -18.15 11.11 -0.21
CA LEU A 35 -18.22 12.57 -0.29
C LEU A 35 -19.67 13.08 -0.16
N ASN A 36 -20.60 12.46 -0.89
CA ASN A 36 -22.02 12.76 -0.80
C ASN A 36 -22.57 12.52 0.62
N PHE A 37 -22.16 11.43 1.28
CA PHE A 37 -22.56 11.16 2.66
C PHE A 37 -22.02 12.20 3.64
N VAL A 38 -20.73 12.55 3.57
CA VAL A 38 -20.11 13.56 4.44
C VAL A 38 -20.72 14.94 4.23
N THR A 39 -20.95 15.34 2.97
CA THR A 39 -21.59 16.62 2.64
C THR A 39 -23.06 16.66 3.11
N MET A 40 -23.80 15.56 3.01
CA MET A 40 -25.15 15.46 3.56
C MET A 40 -25.16 15.58 5.09
N GLN A 41 -24.24 14.90 5.78
CA GLN A 41 -24.08 15.02 7.24
C GLN A 41 -23.72 16.45 7.65
N LEU A 42 -22.82 17.11 6.90
CA LEU A 42 -22.48 18.51 7.11
C LEU A 42 -23.73 19.40 6.99
N PHE A 43 -24.57 19.18 5.97
CA PHE A 43 -25.79 19.96 5.77
C PHE A 43 -26.80 19.76 6.91
N ILE A 44 -26.98 18.53 7.40
CA ILE A 44 -27.86 18.23 8.55
C ILE A 44 -27.34 18.90 9.82
N ASN A 45 -26.03 18.83 10.08
CA ASN A 45 -25.42 19.45 11.25
C ASN A 45 -25.48 20.98 11.18
N LEU A 46 -25.36 21.54 9.97
CA LEU A 46 -25.50 22.96 9.73
C LEU A 46 -26.93 23.44 9.99
N ASP A 47 -27.95 22.74 9.47
CA ASP A 47 -29.36 23.06 9.74
C ASP A 47 -29.68 23.02 11.24
N ARG A 48 -29.09 22.06 11.98
CA ARG A 48 -29.21 22.01 13.45
C ARG A 48 -28.50 23.17 14.16
N ALA A 49 -27.30 23.55 13.72
CA ALA A 49 -26.55 24.65 14.31
C ALA A 49 -27.24 26.00 14.10
N VAL A 50 -27.81 26.24 12.91
CA VAL A 50 -28.55 27.46 12.55
C VAL A 50 -29.84 27.62 13.38
N ARG A 51 -30.44 26.53 13.87
CA ARG A 51 -31.64 26.56 14.72
C ARG A 51 -31.36 26.84 16.21
N THR A 52 -30.09 26.90 16.63
CA THR A 52 -29.74 27.30 18.01
C THR A 52 -29.62 28.82 18.12
N PRO A 53 -30.02 29.46 19.25
CA PRO A 53 -30.14 30.92 19.36
C PRO A 53 -28.80 31.64 19.56
N ALA A 54 -27.76 31.26 18.80
CA ALA A 54 -26.48 31.97 18.71
C ALA A 54 -26.46 32.90 17.49
N TYR A 55 -27.61 33.52 17.19
CA TYR A 55 -27.88 34.20 15.91
C TYR A 55 -27.38 35.66 15.87
N ASP A 56 -26.85 36.19 16.98
CA ASP A 56 -26.56 37.62 17.08
C ASP A 56 -25.17 38.04 16.58
N ASP A 57 -24.25 37.10 16.29
CA ASP A 57 -22.90 37.45 15.84
C ASP A 57 -22.43 36.68 14.59
N PRO A 58 -22.44 37.30 13.39
CA PRO A 58 -22.10 36.65 12.12
C PRO A 58 -20.63 36.20 12.05
N THR A 59 -19.75 36.80 12.86
CA THR A 59 -18.33 36.42 12.92
C THR A 59 -18.14 35.06 13.59
N ARG A 60 -18.81 34.85 14.73
CA ARG A 60 -18.83 33.59 15.46
C ARG A 60 -19.46 32.46 14.64
N MET A 61 -20.52 32.76 13.89
CA MET A 61 -21.14 31.78 12.99
C MET A 61 -20.17 31.35 11.89
N LYS A 62 -19.43 32.29 11.28
CA LYS A 62 -18.41 31.99 10.26
C LYS A 62 -17.28 31.11 10.80
N GLU A 63 -16.80 31.37 12.02
CA GLU A 63 -15.76 30.55 12.67
C GLU A 63 -16.25 29.13 12.98
N LEU A 64 -17.48 28.98 13.49
CA LEU A 64 -18.10 27.68 13.74
C LEU A 64 -18.29 26.88 12.44
N LEU A 65 -18.74 27.54 11.38
CA LEU A 65 -18.93 26.95 10.05
C LEU A 65 -17.60 26.50 9.45
N PHE A 66 -16.57 27.33 9.57
CA PHE A 66 -15.22 27.02 9.09
C PHE A 66 -14.63 25.84 9.85
N GLY A 67 -14.74 25.82 11.19
CA GLY A 67 -14.31 24.68 12.01
C GLY A 67 -15.05 23.38 11.68
N LEU A 68 -16.36 23.44 11.44
CA LEU A 68 -17.17 22.27 11.07
C LEU A 68 -16.79 21.73 9.69
N ILE A 69 -16.56 22.61 8.71
CA ILE A 69 -16.10 22.24 7.36
C ILE A 69 -14.71 21.63 7.43
N GLN A 70 -13.79 22.28 8.16
CA GLN A 70 -12.41 21.85 8.27
C GLN A 70 -12.31 20.47 8.94
N ALA A 71 -12.98 20.25 10.07
CA ALA A 71 -12.98 18.95 10.76
C ALA A 71 -13.55 17.81 9.90
N ASN A 72 -14.67 18.05 9.21
CA ASN A 72 -15.27 17.03 8.33
C ASN A 72 -14.43 16.77 7.07
N SER A 73 -13.72 17.79 6.56
CA SER A 73 -12.83 17.64 5.41
C SER A 73 -11.61 16.76 5.72
N TYR A 74 -10.98 16.91 6.89
CA TYR A 74 -9.84 16.06 7.29
C TYR A 74 -10.21 14.60 7.45
N ILE A 75 -11.37 14.31 8.07
CA ILE A 75 -11.87 12.94 8.22
C ILE A 75 -12.11 12.31 6.85
N TYR A 76 -12.71 13.06 5.92
CA TYR A 76 -12.90 12.62 4.53
C TYR A 76 -11.56 12.28 3.86
N TYR A 77 -10.58 13.17 3.91
CA TYR A 77 -9.26 12.93 3.31
C TYR A 77 -8.59 11.67 3.90
N CYS A 78 -8.64 11.49 5.22
CA CYS A 78 -8.07 10.30 5.87
C CYS A 78 -8.72 9.00 5.38
N LEU A 79 -10.06 8.96 5.31
CA LEU A 79 -10.80 7.77 4.85
C LEU A 79 -10.52 7.46 3.38
N VAL A 80 -10.46 8.49 2.53
CA VAL A 80 -10.16 8.33 1.09
C VAL A 80 -8.76 7.75 0.88
N ILE A 81 -7.78 8.16 1.69
CA ILE A 81 -6.41 7.64 1.60
C ILE A 81 -6.32 6.21 2.11
N LEU A 82 -6.99 5.87 3.22
CA LEU A 82 -7.06 4.49 3.70
C LEU A 82 -7.69 3.57 2.64
N PHE A 83 -8.76 4.01 2.00
CA PHE A 83 -9.40 3.24 0.93
C PHE A 83 -8.49 3.09 -0.29
N LEU A 84 -7.70 4.11 -0.61
CA LEU A 84 -6.71 4.05 -1.68
C LEU A 84 -5.60 3.03 -1.38
N LEU A 85 -5.11 2.97 -0.14
CA LEU A 85 -4.14 1.97 0.29
C LEU A 85 -4.68 0.54 0.16
N ILE A 86 -5.97 0.32 0.45
CA ILE A 86 -6.64 -0.97 0.27
C ILE A 86 -6.70 -1.36 -1.22
N VAL A 87 -7.03 -0.41 -2.10
CA VAL A 87 -7.07 -0.64 -3.55
C VAL A 87 -5.68 -1.00 -4.08
N ILE A 88 -4.64 -0.28 -3.64
CA ILE A 88 -3.24 -0.57 -3.99
C ILE A 88 -2.83 -1.95 -3.48
N TRP A 89 -3.24 -2.32 -2.26
CA TRP A 89 -3.02 -3.65 -1.73
C TRP A 89 -3.66 -4.73 -2.61
N LEU A 90 -4.92 -4.56 -3.02
CA LEU A 90 -5.63 -5.49 -3.91
C LEU A 90 -4.91 -5.64 -5.26
N ILE A 91 -4.49 -4.53 -5.87
CA ILE A 91 -3.73 -4.53 -7.14
C ILE A 91 -2.39 -5.26 -6.94
N SER A 92 -1.65 -4.94 -5.88
CA SER A 92 -0.36 -5.58 -5.59
C SER A 92 -0.50 -7.08 -5.36
N ARG A 93 -1.57 -7.50 -4.68
CA ARG A 93 -1.86 -8.92 -4.41
C ARG A 93 -2.15 -9.69 -5.70
N ARG A 94 -2.69 -9.02 -6.71
CA ARG A 94 -2.88 -9.54 -8.06
C ARG A 94 -1.64 -9.43 -8.94
N LEU A 95 -0.53 -8.86 -8.47
CA LEU A 95 0.75 -8.86 -9.18
C LEU A 95 1.78 -9.65 -8.38
N PRO A 96 1.63 -10.98 -8.23
CA PRO A 96 2.57 -11.73 -7.42
C PRO A 96 3.99 -11.62 -7.95
N LEU A 97 4.95 -11.64 -7.03
CA LEU A 97 6.33 -11.86 -7.39
C LEU A 97 6.46 -13.31 -7.86
N SER A 98 7.00 -13.51 -9.04
CA SER A 98 7.27 -14.84 -9.59
C SER A 98 8.55 -14.79 -10.42
N LEU A 99 9.25 -15.91 -10.58
CA LEU A 99 10.36 -16.04 -11.54
C LEU A 99 9.84 -16.53 -12.91
N PRO A 100 10.42 -16.08 -14.04
CA PRO A 100 10.09 -16.64 -15.34
C PRO A 100 10.41 -18.12 -15.34
N ARG A 101 9.51 -18.98 -15.86
CA ARG A 101 9.78 -20.44 -15.98
C ARG A 101 11.09 -20.73 -16.70
N ALA A 102 11.43 -19.92 -17.70
CA ALA A 102 12.71 -20.02 -18.42
C ALA A 102 13.94 -19.77 -17.53
N LEU A 103 13.83 -18.95 -16.48
CA LEU A 103 14.93 -18.72 -15.53
C LEU A 103 15.09 -19.87 -14.52
N TYR A 104 14.04 -20.67 -14.28
CA TYR A 104 14.14 -21.90 -13.48
C TYR A 104 14.87 -23.02 -14.23
N ALA A 105 14.80 -23.04 -15.57
CA ALA A 105 15.46 -24.06 -16.41
C ALA A 105 16.90 -23.71 -16.81
N CYS A 106 17.34 -22.48 -16.58
CA CYS A 106 18.66 -22.02 -16.96
C CYS A 106 19.66 -22.27 -15.81
N PRO A 107 20.87 -22.81 -16.09
CA PRO A 107 21.95 -22.96 -15.12
C PRO A 107 22.60 -21.60 -14.79
N SER A 108 21.77 -20.61 -14.46
CA SER A 108 22.20 -19.30 -14.00
C SER A 108 22.46 -19.37 -12.50
N ASP A 109 23.55 -18.73 -12.06
CA ASP A 109 23.92 -18.59 -10.66
C ASP A 109 22.77 -18.00 -9.82
N GLU A 110 22.64 -18.44 -8.57
CA GLU A 110 21.58 -18.02 -7.64
C GLU A 110 21.59 -16.50 -7.43
N HIS A 111 22.78 -15.91 -7.41
CA HIS A 111 22.97 -14.47 -7.29
C HIS A 111 22.29 -13.68 -8.41
N ASP A 112 22.31 -14.21 -9.63
CA ASP A 112 21.73 -13.57 -10.81
C ASP A 112 20.21 -13.72 -10.84
N LYS A 113 19.68 -14.89 -10.44
CA LYS A 113 18.24 -15.10 -10.24
C LYS A 113 17.67 -14.16 -9.16
N LEU A 114 18.38 -14.02 -8.03
CA LEU A 114 18.02 -13.09 -6.95
C LEU A 114 18.07 -11.62 -7.41
N ARG A 115 19.07 -11.25 -8.22
CA ARG A 115 19.19 -9.91 -8.80
C ARG A 115 18.01 -9.60 -9.73
N CYS A 116 17.56 -10.57 -10.52
CA CYS A 116 16.36 -10.45 -11.35
C CYS A 116 15.10 -10.21 -10.51
N LEU A 117 14.93 -10.97 -9.41
CA LEU A 117 13.84 -10.80 -8.46
C LEU A 117 13.83 -9.40 -7.82
N LYS A 118 15.00 -8.91 -7.39
CA LYS A 118 15.15 -7.55 -6.84
C LYS A 118 14.75 -6.49 -7.85
N TYR A 119 15.12 -6.63 -9.12
CA TYR A 119 14.68 -5.70 -10.16
C TYR A 119 13.18 -5.79 -10.44
N TYR A 120 12.59 -6.98 -10.40
CA TYR A 120 11.15 -7.12 -10.53
C TYR A 120 10.40 -6.45 -9.37
N LEU A 121 10.87 -6.65 -8.13
CA LEU A 121 10.33 -5.98 -6.95
C LEU A 121 10.42 -4.45 -7.09
N LEU A 122 11.56 -3.94 -7.55
CA LEU A 122 11.78 -2.51 -7.77
C LEU A 122 10.85 -1.94 -8.85
N TRP A 123 10.69 -2.61 -9.98
CA TRP A 123 9.76 -2.15 -11.02
C TRP A 123 8.30 -2.23 -10.57
N LYS A 124 7.93 -3.25 -9.79
CA LYS A 124 6.61 -3.38 -9.20
C LYS A 124 6.33 -2.23 -8.22
N SER A 125 7.28 -1.92 -7.33
CA SER A 125 7.10 -0.82 -6.38
C SER A 125 7.02 0.54 -7.07
N VAL A 126 7.85 0.76 -8.11
CA VAL A 126 7.78 1.98 -8.95
C VAL A 126 6.43 2.09 -9.65
N PHE A 127 5.92 0.99 -10.24
CA PHE A 127 4.60 0.98 -10.88
C PHE A 127 3.47 1.33 -9.89
N LEU A 128 3.48 0.73 -8.70
CA LEU A 128 2.49 1.04 -7.66
C LEU A 128 2.60 2.48 -7.15
N LEU A 129 3.82 3.02 -7.05
CA LEU A 129 4.04 4.41 -6.67
C LEU A 129 3.50 5.37 -7.72
N VAL A 130 3.75 5.11 -9.01
CA VAL A 130 3.23 5.93 -10.13
C VAL A 130 1.70 5.85 -10.18
N LEU A 131 1.13 4.66 -9.94
CA LEU A 131 -0.32 4.51 -9.88
C LEU A 131 -0.93 5.30 -8.71
N LEU A 132 -0.31 5.23 -7.53
CA LEU A 132 -0.71 6.01 -6.36
C LEU A 132 -0.68 7.51 -6.67
N THR A 133 0.43 8.02 -7.20
CA THR A 133 0.56 9.45 -7.50
C THR A 133 -0.43 9.90 -8.56
N ALA A 134 -0.67 9.10 -9.61
CA ALA A 134 -1.66 9.41 -10.64
C ALA A 134 -3.10 9.47 -10.09
N ILE A 135 -3.49 8.54 -9.20
CA ILE A 135 -4.82 8.57 -8.58
C ILE A 135 -4.94 9.75 -7.61
N CYS A 136 -3.89 10.04 -6.84
CA CYS A 136 -3.85 11.19 -5.94
C CYS A 136 -3.94 12.53 -6.68
N THR A 137 -3.23 12.70 -7.81
CA THR A 137 -3.28 13.95 -8.59
C THR A 137 -4.62 14.11 -9.30
N PHE A 138 -5.17 13.03 -9.86
CA PHE A 138 -6.45 13.07 -10.58
C PHE A 138 -7.65 13.33 -9.66
N TRP A 139 -7.70 12.68 -8.49
CA TRP A 139 -8.91 12.68 -7.65
C TRP A 139 -8.84 13.60 -6.44
N LEU A 140 -7.66 13.75 -5.82
CA LEU A 140 -7.53 14.47 -4.56
C LEU A 140 -7.04 15.90 -4.74
N GLY A 141 -6.35 16.24 -5.83
CA GLY A 141 -5.82 17.59 -6.12
C GLY A 141 -4.87 18.21 -5.06
N ALA A 142 -4.80 17.61 -3.86
CA ALA A 142 -4.34 18.22 -2.61
C ALA A 142 -3.30 17.36 -1.87
N PHE A 143 -2.94 16.19 -2.40
CA PHE A 143 -1.90 15.35 -1.79
C PHE A 143 -0.52 16.05 -1.75
N LEU A 144 -0.32 17.04 -2.61
CA LEU A 144 0.89 17.86 -2.71
C LEU A 144 0.83 19.18 -1.90
N LEU A 145 -0.30 19.47 -1.22
CA LEU A 145 -0.53 20.71 -0.47
C LEU A 145 -0.45 20.52 1.05
N MET A 146 -0.06 19.33 1.53
CA MET A 146 0.11 19.06 2.96
C MET A 146 1.37 19.74 3.51
N ASP A 147 1.34 20.10 4.79
CA ASP A 147 2.50 20.67 5.48
C ASP A 147 3.72 19.74 5.37
N PRO A 148 4.94 20.28 5.17
CA PRO A 148 6.17 19.49 5.03
C PRO A 148 6.37 18.36 6.07
N PRO A 149 6.14 18.55 7.38
CA PRO A 149 6.30 17.48 8.37
C PRO A 149 5.30 16.34 8.19
N MET A 150 4.05 16.63 7.80
CA MET A 150 3.04 15.60 7.52
C MET A 150 3.46 14.77 6.30
N LEU A 151 3.88 15.45 5.24
CA LEU A 151 4.28 14.84 3.98
C LEU A 151 5.49 13.90 4.17
N ALA A 152 6.47 14.29 5.00
CA ALA A 152 7.63 13.46 5.27
C ALA A 152 7.27 12.10 5.90
N VAL A 153 6.39 12.10 6.92
CA VAL A 153 5.93 10.86 7.57
C VAL A 153 5.08 10.03 6.62
N GLN A 154 4.15 10.68 5.91
CA GLN A 154 3.25 10.00 4.99
C GLN A 154 4.00 9.32 3.83
N VAL A 155 4.95 10.01 3.21
CA VAL A 155 5.78 9.45 2.13
C VAL A 155 6.58 8.26 2.64
N SER A 156 7.15 8.37 3.86
CA SER A 156 7.96 7.30 4.45
C SER A 156 7.12 6.05 4.75
N LEU A 157 5.95 6.20 5.38
CA LEU A 157 5.03 5.08 5.64
C LEU A 157 4.55 4.45 4.33
N THR A 158 4.13 5.28 3.37
CA THR A 158 3.66 4.80 2.06
C THR A 158 4.73 4.00 1.32
N PHE A 159 5.99 4.44 1.39
CA PHE A 159 7.11 3.70 0.80
C PHE A 159 7.25 2.29 1.38
N PHE A 160 7.23 2.15 2.72
CA PHE A 160 7.31 0.83 3.36
C PHE A 160 6.07 -0.02 3.07
N THR A 161 4.88 0.58 3.07
CA THR A 161 3.62 -0.09 2.69
C THR A 161 3.69 -0.65 1.27
N ILE A 162 4.15 0.13 0.31
CA ILE A 162 4.32 -0.33 -1.09
C ILE A 162 5.30 -1.50 -1.15
N ILE A 163 6.42 -1.44 -0.42
CA ILE A 163 7.39 -2.55 -0.39
C ILE A 163 6.78 -3.80 0.22
N ALA A 164 6.16 -3.69 1.39
CA ALA A 164 5.55 -4.82 2.09
C ALA A 164 4.46 -5.48 1.24
N PHE A 165 3.59 -4.68 0.61
CA PHE A 165 2.57 -5.18 -0.31
C PHE A 165 3.19 -5.77 -1.58
N SER A 166 4.34 -5.26 -2.03
CA SER A 166 5.02 -5.76 -3.22
C SER A 166 5.63 -7.15 -2.99
N LEU A 167 6.04 -7.45 -1.76
CA LEU A 167 6.58 -8.73 -1.30
C LEU A 167 5.46 -9.79 -1.12
N ASN A 168 4.79 -10.14 -2.21
CA ASN A 168 3.83 -11.24 -2.24
C ASN A 168 4.36 -12.36 -3.15
N PRO A 169 5.08 -13.36 -2.59
CA PRO A 169 5.60 -14.46 -3.38
C PRO A 169 4.47 -15.43 -3.76
N ASP A 170 4.25 -15.66 -5.06
CA ASP A 170 3.40 -16.73 -5.57
C ASP A 170 4.11 -17.55 -6.66
N PRO A 171 4.35 -18.87 -6.47
CA PRO A 171 4.94 -19.71 -7.49
C PRO A 171 4.01 -19.96 -8.70
N GLY A 172 2.75 -19.52 -8.66
CA GLY A 172 1.79 -19.61 -9.78
C GLY A 172 1.14 -21.00 -9.95
N ASN A 173 1.72 -22.05 -9.38
CA ASN A 173 1.19 -23.41 -9.41
C ASN A 173 1.15 -24.08 -8.03
N ARG A 174 0.57 -23.35 -7.06
CA ARG A 174 0.57 -23.72 -5.64
C ARG A 174 -0.06 -25.09 -5.38
N ARG A 175 -1.07 -25.50 -6.16
CA ARG A 175 -1.77 -26.79 -5.98
C ARG A 175 -0.93 -28.00 -6.39
N GLU A 176 -0.22 -27.93 -7.51
CA GLU A 176 0.70 -29.00 -7.90
C GLU A 176 1.93 -28.99 -7.00
N ALA A 177 2.36 -27.80 -6.57
CA ALA A 177 3.46 -27.68 -5.63
C ALA A 177 3.21 -28.29 -4.25
N LEU A 178 1.98 -28.12 -3.73
CA LEU A 178 1.52 -28.72 -2.49
C LEU A 178 1.44 -30.26 -2.56
N LYS A 179 1.22 -30.83 -3.75
CA LYS A 179 1.18 -32.29 -3.95
C LYS A 179 2.58 -32.91 -3.93
N VAL A 180 3.57 -32.22 -4.50
CA VAL A 180 4.94 -32.75 -4.65
C VAL A 180 5.77 -32.53 -3.37
N CYS A 181 5.61 -31.39 -2.70
CA CYS A 181 6.35 -31.09 -1.45
C CYS A 181 5.42 -30.48 -0.39
N PRO A 182 4.70 -31.31 0.40
CA PRO A 182 3.82 -30.82 1.46
C PRO A 182 4.57 -30.04 2.55
N ASN A 183 5.85 -30.38 2.81
CA ASN A 183 6.69 -29.71 3.80
C ASN A 183 7.23 -28.34 3.34
N MET A 184 7.09 -27.97 2.07
CA MET A 184 7.48 -26.63 1.60
C MET A 184 6.55 -25.53 2.17
N VAL A 185 5.43 -25.94 2.75
CA VAL A 185 4.47 -25.10 3.46
C VAL A 185 4.99 -24.66 4.83
N THR A 186 5.92 -25.39 5.45
CA THR A 186 6.39 -25.13 6.82
C THR A 186 7.58 -24.17 6.89
N GLU A 187 8.39 -24.01 5.83
CA GLU A 187 9.45 -22.97 5.72
C GLU A 187 8.89 -21.55 5.44
N ARG A 188 7.71 -21.26 5.96
CA ARG A 188 6.91 -20.05 5.69
C ARG A 188 7.17 -18.87 6.62
N SER A 189 8.10 -18.97 7.57
CA SER A 189 8.21 -17.98 8.66
C SER A 189 8.38 -16.55 8.15
N SER A 190 9.33 -16.31 7.23
CA SER A 190 9.65 -14.96 6.75
C SER A 190 8.61 -14.41 5.77
N ALA A 191 8.06 -15.23 4.87
CA ALA A 191 7.02 -14.78 3.93
C ALA A 191 5.69 -14.49 4.65
N THR A 192 5.32 -15.32 5.62
CA THR A 192 4.16 -15.09 6.49
C THR A 192 4.37 -13.87 7.37
N PHE A 193 5.59 -13.69 7.92
CA PHE A 193 5.95 -12.51 8.70
C PHE A 193 5.76 -11.22 7.89
N VAL A 194 6.28 -11.15 6.66
CA VAL A 194 6.13 -9.96 5.81
C VAL A 194 4.68 -9.73 5.38
N SER A 195 4.01 -10.78 4.90
CA SER A 195 2.66 -10.66 4.33
C SER A 195 1.57 -10.39 5.38
N ILE A 196 1.75 -10.85 6.62
CA ILE A 196 0.73 -10.73 7.67
C ILE A 196 1.19 -9.73 8.72
N TYR A 197 2.30 -9.98 9.40
CA TYR A 197 2.71 -9.20 10.56
C TYR A 197 3.24 -7.82 10.18
N TRP A 198 4.19 -7.73 9.24
CA TRP A 198 4.74 -6.44 8.82
C TRP A 198 3.71 -5.60 8.07
N SER A 199 2.90 -6.23 7.22
CA SER A 199 1.78 -5.56 6.55
C SER A 199 0.72 -5.05 7.53
N ALA A 200 0.38 -5.81 8.57
CA ALA A 200 -0.54 -5.37 9.62
C ALA A 200 0.04 -4.24 10.47
N LEU A 201 1.33 -4.31 10.82
CA LEU A 201 2.03 -3.24 11.53
C LEU A 201 1.98 -1.93 10.74
N LEU A 202 2.28 -1.97 9.44
CA LEU A 202 2.22 -0.78 8.57
C LEU A 202 0.80 -0.22 8.43
N LEU A 203 -0.23 -1.07 8.39
CA LEU A 203 -1.63 -0.62 8.41
C LEU A 203 -1.99 0.05 9.74
N LEU A 204 -1.52 -0.50 10.86
CA LEU A 204 -1.70 0.09 12.18
C LEU A 204 -1.00 1.46 12.27
N GLU A 205 0.25 1.55 11.81
CA GLU A 205 1.01 2.80 11.75
C GLU A 205 0.31 3.85 10.89
N ASN A 206 -0.20 3.50 9.70
CA ASN A 206 -0.99 4.41 8.88
C ASN A 206 -2.26 4.87 9.61
N THR A 207 -2.97 3.95 10.27
CA THR A 207 -4.19 4.28 11.02
C THR A 207 -3.90 5.22 12.17
N ILE A 208 -2.82 4.98 12.94
CA ILE A 208 -2.37 5.86 14.02
C ILE A 208 -2.01 7.23 13.45
N PHE A 209 -1.26 7.28 12.35
CA PHE A 209 -0.88 8.53 11.69
C PHE A 209 -2.11 9.38 11.31
N TYR A 210 -3.07 8.80 10.59
CA TYR A 210 -4.28 9.53 10.18
C TYR A 210 -5.16 9.89 11.39
N SER A 211 -5.22 9.05 12.42
CA SER A 211 -5.93 9.39 13.67
C SER A 211 -5.29 10.56 14.41
N LEU A 212 -3.96 10.64 14.43
CA LEU A 212 -3.21 11.74 15.04
C LEU A 212 -3.42 13.06 14.27
N LEU A 213 -3.48 13.00 12.94
CA LEU A 213 -3.83 14.16 12.11
C LEU A 213 -5.24 14.69 12.39
N CYS A 214 -6.20 13.83 12.73
CA CYS A 214 -7.54 14.25 13.15
C CYS A 214 -7.58 14.80 14.58
N ALA A 215 -6.67 14.35 15.46
CA ALA A 215 -6.67 14.71 16.88
C ALA A 215 -5.93 16.03 17.18
N VAL A 216 -4.96 16.42 16.34
CA VAL A 216 -4.08 17.57 16.58
C VAL A 216 -4.41 18.69 15.61
N SER A 217 -4.49 19.93 16.12
CA SER A 217 -4.80 21.12 15.31
C SER A 217 -3.69 21.53 14.34
N SER A 218 -2.43 21.22 14.65
CA SER A 218 -1.27 21.47 13.79
C SER A 218 -0.21 20.39 13.94
N PHE A 219 0.18 19.73 12.85
CA PHE A 219 1.23 18.71 12.86
C PHE A 219 2.60 19.36 12.63
N THR A 220 3.44 19.35 13.66
CA THR A 220 4.76 19.99 13.62
C THR A 220 5.90 18.98 13.43
N TRP A 221 7.12 19.47 13.20
CA TRP A 221 8.32 18.63 13.12
C TRP A 221 8.59 17.80 14.39
N VAL A 222 8.16 18.28 15.57
CA VAL A 222 8.27 17.51 16.82
C VAL A 222 7.45 16.22 16.71
N HIS A 223 6.23 16.31 16.18
CA HIS A 223 5.38 15.15 15.94
C HIS A 223 6.02 14.21 14.91
N ALA A 224 6.61 14.76 13.83
CA ALA A 224 7.32 13.97 12.83
C ALA A 224 8.53 13.20 13.41
N VAL A 225 9.30 13.82 14.31
CA VAL A 225 10.46 13.19 14.98
C VAL A 225 10.03 11.99 15.83
N CYS A 226 8.85 12.03 16.45
CA CYS A 226 8.31 10.88 17.19
C CYS A 226 8.09 9.63 16.32
N TRP A 227 8.04 9.77 14.98
CA TRP A 227 7.94 8.63 14.06
C TRP A 227 9.29 7.95 13.76
N ILE A 228 10.42 8.57 14.11
CA ILE A 228 11.75 8.01 13.81
C ILE A 228 11.92 6.58 14.33
N PRO A 229 11.55 6.22 15.57
CA PRO A 229 11.67 4.84 16.05
C PRO A 229 10.88 3.83 15.21
N ALA A 230 9.66 4.17 14.80
CA ALA A 230 8.82 3.33 13.94
C ALA A 230 9.45 3.18 12.54
N LEU A 231 9.96 4.27 11.97
CA LEU A 231 10.65 4.23 10.67
C LEU A 231 11.94 3.41 10.73
N LEU A 232 12.75 3.54 11.78
CA LEU A 232 13.94 2.73 11.99
C LEU A 232 13.61 1.24 12.13
N PHE A 233 12.53 0.93 12.84
CA PHE A 233 12.04 -0.45 12.96
C PHE A 233 11.61 -1.01 11.59
N ASN A 234 10.89 -0.23 10.78
CA ASN A 234 10.54 -0.61 9.41
C ASN A 234 11.76 -0.82 8.50
N ILE A 235 12.80 0.02 8.62
CA ILE A 235 14.08 -0.17 7.91
C ILE A 235 14.73 -1.49 8.32
N TYR A 236 14.76 -1.79 9.62
CA TYR A 236 15.30 -3.04 10.15
C TYR A 236 14.54 -4.24 9.59
N LEU A 237 13.20 -4.23 9.62
CA LEU A 237 12.36 -5.30 9.09
C LEU A 237 12.56 -5.48 7.58
N ALA A 238 12.62 -4.39 6.82
CA ALA A 238 12.89 -4.41 5.38
C ALA A 238 14.25 -5.08 5.09
N LYS A 239 15.31 -4.67 5.79
CA LYS A 239 16.65 -5.24 5.62
C LYS A 239 16.68 -6.73 5.99
N LYS A 240 16.01 -7.11 7.07
CA LYS A 240 16.00 -8.48 7.60
C LYS A 240 15.20 -9.44 6.71
N HIS A 241 14.06 -9.02 6.18
CA HIS A 241 13.11 -9.94 5.56
C HIS A 241 13.01 -9.87 4.03
N ILE A 242 13.44 -8.79 3.36
CA ILE A 242 13.39 -8.74 1.87
C ILE A 242 14.19 -9.89 1.27
N THR A 243 15.48 -10.02 1.60
CA THR A 243 16.33 -11.04 0.97
C THR A 243 15.87 -12.47 1.28
N PRO A 244 15.52 -12.85 2.52
CA PRO A 244 14.95 -14.17 2.81
C PRO A 244 13.66 -14.46 2.05
N VAL A 245 12.74 -13.50 1.93
CA VAL A 245 11.49 -13.69 1.16
C VAL A 245 11.75 -13.85 -0.34
N LEU A 246 12.80 -13.22 -0.87
CA LEU A 246 13.22 -13.43 -2.27
C LEU A 246 13.97 -14.77 -2.45
N LYS A 247 14.63 -15.30 -1.41
CA LYS A 247 15.27 -16.62 -1.45
C LYS A 247 14.28 -17.76 -1.43
N THR A 248 13.16 -17.65 -0.70
CA THR A 248 12.10 -18.66 -0.76
C THR A 248 11.56 -18.86 -2.17
N MET A 249 11.63 -17.83 -3.03
CA MET A 249 11.30 -17.92 -4.45
C MET A 249 12.25 -18.78 -5.29
N LEU A 250 13.52 -18.88 -4.87
CA LEU A 250 14.51 -19.76 -5.47
C LEU A 250 14.29 -21.20 -5.03
N ASP A 251 13.84 -21.44 -3.80
CA ASP A 251 13.53 -22.81 -3.34
C ASP A 251 12.45 -23.48 -4.20
N TYR A 252 11.51 -22.71 -4.77
CA TYR A 252 10.51 -23.20 -5.74
C TYR A 252 11.11 -23.68 -7.07
N GLU A 253 12.42 -23.53 -7.31
CA GLU A 253 13.09 -24.18 -8.45
C GLU A 253 13.01 -25.70 -8.35
N LYS A 254 13.12 -26.25 -7.13
CA LYS A 254 13.03 -27.69 -6.83
C LYS A 254 11.67 -28.29 -7.20
N LEU A 255 10.67 -27.45 -7.43
CA LEU A 255 9.32 -27.84 -7.84
C LEU A 255 9.14 -27.97 -9.34
N TYR A 256 9.94 -27.24 -10.11
CA TYR A 256 9.93 -27.31 -11.58
C TYR A 256 10.99 -28.29 -12.09
N PHE A 257 12.06 -28.52 -11.32
CA PHE A 257 13.06 -29.56 -11.54
C PHE A 257 13.26 -30.33 -10.22
N PRO A 258 12.54 -31.45 -10.00
CA PRO A 258 12.89 -32.33 -8.89
C PRO A 258 14.28 -32.90 -9.18
N VAL A 259 15.23 -32.63 -8.28
CA VAL A 259 16.50 -33.36 -8.29
C VAL A 259 16.12 -34.83 -8.09
N GLU A 260 16.46 -35.69 -9.05
CA GLU A 260 16.34 -37.14 -8.86
C GLU A 260 17.12 -37.48 -7.60
N LYS A 261 16.40 -37.98 -6.59
CA LYS A 261 17.04 -38.51 -5.40
C LYS A 261 17.74 -39.79 -5.84
N GLU A 262 19.07 -39.74 -5.89
CA GLU A 262 19.91 -40.94 -5.83
C GLU A 262 19.67 -41.70 -4.51
#